data_AF-A0A7S1A8Y8-F1
#
_entry.id   AF-A0A7S1A8Y8-F1
#
_cell.length_a   1.000
_cell.length_b   1.000
_cell.length_c   1.000
_cell.angle_alpha   90.00
_cell.angle_beta   90.00
_cell.angle_gamma   90.00
#
_symmetry.space_group_name_H-M   'P 1'
#
loop_
_entity.id
_entity.type
_entity.pdbx_description
1 polymer ?
#
loop_
_entity_poly.entity_id
_entity_poly.type
_entity_poly.pdbx_seq_one_letter_code
_entity_poly.pdbx_strand_id
1 'polypeptide(L)'
;MVHLAAFLPAVCQRLKEPPNSHRSKTHGLHVRGREEALKFYAASASRHCEFTPPHIERMRELQAELLAALGYANVVPEVPPVRFSPWVPDLRAGDIVATRFRREDSWYEDEEFVRERHAGRGYARVVGSDHMREIVIVQPLYEVPREWLKENGHDWSAVEWPSEKTRVPLPKSFYGREQDIPREWVDLRLPYPSAPLDELPLTEESYRAIVALRSTPKMASFIHRVVSDLEVNGVRAGRVLDRRGLLGFARWFSGEANVQSLAQIRRELPGKQAERWITFVPPVPPRPVPPDPPRPAPPRPTRSLANEVVGSEVDKQVILDVTGASAQ
;
A
#
# COMPACT_ATOMS: atom_id res chain seq x y z
N MET A 1 5.58 37.61 9.18
CA MET A 1 4.79 36.35 9.27
C MET A 1 3.67 36.44 8.26
N VAL A 2 3.82 35.78 7.10
CA VAL A 2 2.77 35.76 6.07
C VAL A 2 1.76 34.68 6.46
N HIS A 3 0.48 35.04 6.58
CA HIS A 3 -0.60 34.11 6.92
C HIS A 3 -0.82 33.13 5.76
N LEU A 4 -0.56 31.83 5.98
CA LEU A 4 -0.79 30.75 5.00
C LEU A 4 -2.23 30.73 4.43
N ALA A 5 -3.20 31.29 5.17
CA ALA A 5 -4.58 31.45 4.70
C ALA A 5 -4.71 32.37 3.46
N ALA A 6 -3.73 33.24 3.19
CA ALA A 6 -3.71 34.13 2.03
C ALA A 6 -3.40 33.40 0.71
N PHE A 7 -2.92 32.15 0.77
CA PHE A 7 -2.52 31.36 -0.40
C PHE A 7 -3.56 30.31 -0.82
N LEU A 8 -4.70 30.24 -0.13
CA LEU A 8 -5.80 29.37 -0.52
C LEU A 8 -6.67 30.05 -1.57
N PRO A 9 -7.19 29.33 -2.59
CA PRO A 9 -8.16 29.87 -3.54
C PRO A 9 -9.37 30.50 -2.83
N ALA A 10 -9.96 31.54 -3.39
CA ALA A 10 -11.05 32.29 -2.76
C ALA A 10 -12.26 31.41 -2.35
N VAL A 11 -12.47 30.28 -3.03
CA VAL A 11 -13.50 29.27 -2.71
C VAL A 11 -13.19 28.56 -1.38
N CYS A 12 -11.92 28.26 -1.12
CA CYS A 12 -11.46 27.66 0.14
C CYS A 12 -11.42 28.67 1.30
N GLN A 13 -11.30 29.97 1.00
CA GLN A 13 -11.36 31.04 2.01
C GLN A 13 -12.79 31.26 2.55
N ARG A 14 -13.83 30.90 1.78
CA ARG A 14 -15.25 30.99 2.18
C ARG A 14 -15.74 29.86 3.08
N LEU A 15 -14.92 28.83 3.35
CA LEU A 15 -15.24 27.77 4.32
C LEU A 15 -15.13 28.22 5.79
N LYS A 16 -15.02 29.53 6.05
CA LYS A 16 -14.91 30.08 7.40
C LYS A 16 -16.20 30.05 8.21
N GLU A 17 -17.37 29.82 7.59
CA GLU A 17 -18.63 29.70 8.32
C GLU A 17 -19.50 28.60 7.72
N PRO A 18 -19.94 27.59 8.51
CA PRO A 18 -20.84 26.57 8.00
C PRO A 18 -22.25 27.15 7.78
N PRO A 19 -22.85 27.01 6.59
CA PRO A 19 -24.27 27.29 6.41
C PRO A 19 -25.07 26.19 7.13
N ASN A 20 -25.90 26.60 8.08
CA ASN A 20 -26.82 25.81 8.92
C ASN A 20 -26.22 25.13 10.17
N SER A 21 -26.10 25.91 11.24
CA SER A 21 -25.75 25.48 12.61
C SER A 21 -26.94 25.01 13.47
N HIS A 22 -28.12 24.75 12.90
CA HIS A 22 -29.23 24.14 13.62
C HIS A 22 -29.41 22.68 13.21
N ARG A 23 -28.99 21.76 14.11
CA ARG A 23 -29.11 20.28 14.08
C ARG A 23 -27.89 19.50 13.59
N SER A 24 -26.88 19.40 14.46
CA SER A 24 -26.28 18.11 14.82
C SER A 24 -25.39 18.30 16.05
N LYS A 25 -25.92 17.93 17.22
CA LYS A 25 -25.15 17.81 18.46
C LYS A 25 -24.61 16.37 18.53
N THR A 26 -23.54 16.07 17.83
CA THR A 26 -22.65 14.94 18.19
C THR A 26 -21.33 15.09 17.43
N HIS A 27 -20.23 15.14 18.18
CA HIS A 27 -18.84 15.42 17.79
C HIS A 27 -18.42 16.89 17.76
N GLY A 28 -18.44 17.50 18.95
CA GLY A 28 -17.59 18.66 19.22
C GLY A 28 -16.13 18.24 19.28
N LEU A 29 -15.37 18.56 18.23
CA LEU A 29 -13.95 18.84 18.35
C LEU A 29 -13.75 20.26 17.81
N HIS A 30 -13.62 21.21 18.73
CA HIS A 30 -13.08 22.53 18.41
C HIS A 30 -11.63 22.34 18.01
N VAL A 31 -11.27 22.72 16.78
CA VAL A 31 -9.88 22.80 16.33
C VAL A 31 -9.24 23.98 17.06
N ARG A 32 -8.40 23.72 18.07
CA ARG A 32 -7.71 24.74 18.86
C ARG A 32 -6.37 25.06 18.22
N GLY A 33 -6.40 26.04 17.33
CA GLY A 33 -5.20 26.72 16.86
C GLY A 33 -4.54 26.14 15.61
N ARG A 34 -3.47 26.82 15.19
CA ARG A 34 -2.81 26.66 13.89
C ARG A 34 -2.26 25.24 13.64
N GLU A 35 -1.72 24.60 14.67
CA GLU A 35 -1.10 23.27 14.53
C GLU A 35 -2.14 22.14 14.43
N GLU A 36 -3.24 22.22 15.18
CA GLU A 36 -4.34 21.25 15.04
C GLU A 36 -5.05 21.39 13.70
N ALA A 37 -5.20 22.63 13.19
CA ALA A 37 -5.71 22.86 11.85
C ALA A 37 -4.77 22.26 10.79
N LEU A 38 -3.46 22.48 10.91
CA LEU A 38 -2.48 21.88 9.98
C LEU A 38 -2.45 20.35 10.06
N LYS A 39 -2.58 19.75 11.25
CA LYS A 39 -2.73 18.30 11.42
C LYS A 39 -4.03 17.78 10.81
N PHE A 40 -5.13 18.52 10.96
CA PHE A 40 -6.43 18.19 10.37
C PHE A 40 -6.40 18.27 8.83
N TYR A 41 -5.75 19.29 8.26
CA TYR A 41 -5.60 19.45 6.81
C TYR A 41 -4.55 18.51 6.21
N ALA A 42 -3.45 18.22 6.91
CA ALA A 42 -2.48 17.18 6.50
C ALA A 42 -3.10 15.77 6.58
N ALA A 43 -3.92 15.49 7.60
CA ALA A 43 -4.69 14.24 7.69
C ALA A 43 -5.84 14.16 6.65
N SER A 44 -6.34 15.30 6.17
CA SER A 44 -7.33 15.38 5.09
C SER A 44 -6.71 15.37 3.70
N ALA A 45 -5.42 15.70 3.56
CA ALA A 45 -4.68 15.63 2.30
C ALA A 45 -4.62 14.21 1.70
N SER A 46 -4.87 13.18 2.52
CA SER A 46 -4.97 11.78 2.09
C SER A 46 -6.37 11.36 1.63
N ARG A 47 -7.37 12.26 1.64
CA ARG A 47 -8.68 12.03 1.00
C ARG A 47 -8.58 12.42 -0.49
N HIS A 48 -7.90 11.59 -1.27
CA HIS A 48 -7.63 11.82 -2.70
C HIS A 48 -8.84 11.62 -3.63
N CYS A 49 -10.04 12.02 -3.22
CA CYS A 49 -11.22 11.98 -4.09
C CYS A 49 -11.63 13.35 -4.66
N GLU A 50 -11.06 14.47 -4.20
CA GLU A 50 -11.53 15.82 -4.61
C GLU A 50 -10.43 16.81 -5.02
N PHE A 51 -9.15 16.42 -5.00
CA PHE A 51 -8.09 17.32 -5.47
C PHE A 51 -8.00 17.31 -7.00
N THR A 52 -8.33 18.45 -7.62
CA THR A 52 -8.04 18.68 -9.04
C THR A 52 -6.52 18.77 -9.28
N PRO A 53 -6.02 18.51 -10.49
CA PRO A 53 -4.59 18.57 -10.81
C PRO A 53 -3.90 19.89 -10.40
N PRO A 54 -4.52 21.08 -10.54
CA PRO A 54 -3.95 22.33 -10.03
C PRO A 54 -3.70 22.32 -8.52
N HIS A 55 -4.51 21.62 -7.72
CA HIS A 55 -4.28 21.49 -6.29
C HIS A 55 -3.06 20.60 -5.99
N ILE A 56 -2.87 19.53 -6.76
CA ILE A 56 -1.72 18.63 -6.63
C ILE A 56 -0.44 19.37 -7.04
N GLU A 57 -0.47 20.11 -8.13
CA GLU A 57 0.64 20.96 -8.58
C GLU A 57 0.98 22.02 -7.54
N ARG A 58 -0.03 22.72 -7.02
CA ARG A 58 0.17 23.71 -5.96
C ARG A 58 0.71 23.10 -4.67
N MET A 59 0.29 21.88 -4.32
CA MET A 59 0.87 21.14 -3.19
C MET A 59 2.34 20.80 -3.44
N ARG A 60 2.72 20.40 -4.66
CA ARG A 60 4.12 20.12 -5.03
C ARG A 60 4.99 21.38 -4.98
N GLU A 61 4.48 22.50 -5.46
CA GLU A 61 5.14 23.81 -5.35
C GLU A 61 5.35 24.20 -3.88
N LEU A 62 4.27 24.15 -3.09
CA LEU A 62 4.32 24.48 -1.68
C LEU A 62 5.21 23.52 -0.90
N GLN A 63 5.31 22.25 -1.29
CA GLN A 63 6.20 21.28 -0.65
C GLN A 63 7.66 21.71 -0.76
N ALA A 64 8.10 22.22 -1.91
CA ALA A 64 9.47 22.71 -2.10
C ALA A 64 9.73 23.96 -1.23
N GLU A 65 8.80 24.91 -1.20
CA GLU A 65 8.91 26.11 -0.35
C GLU A 65 8.89 25.77 1.15
N LEU A 66 8.08 24.78 1.55
CA LEU A 66 7.97 24.33 2.95
C LEU A 66 9.24 23.59 3.39
N LEU A 67 9.76 22.69 2.54
CA LEU A 67 11.03 22.02 2.78
C LEU A 67 12.18 23.02 2.87
N ALA A 68 12.20 24.04 2.00
CA ALA A 68 13.19 25.11 2.05
C ALA A 68 13.08 25.94 3.35
N ALA A 69 11.86 26.32 3.75
CA ALA A 69 11.62 27.08 4.97
C ALA A 69 11.97 26.30 6.25
N LEU A 70 11.91 24.97 6.20
CA LEU A 70 12.32 24.06 7.27
C LEU A 70 13.83 23.71 7.24
N GLY A 71 14.60 24.30 6.33
CA GLY A 71 16.05 24.07 6.22
C GLY A 71 16.46 22.81 5.43
N TYR A 72 15.51 22.14 4.78
CA TYR A 72 15.74 20.97 3.92
C TYR A 72 15.90 21.34 2.44
N ALA A 73 16.29 22.58 2.12
CA ALA A 73 16.40 23.08 0.74
C ALA A 73 17.33 22.23 -0.16
N ASN A 74 18.29 21.50 0.43
CA ASN A 74 19.25 20.67 -0.29
C ASN A 74 18.91 19.17 -0.27
N VAL A 75 17.80 18.78 0.37
CA VAL A 75 17.33 17.40 0.32
C VAL A 75 16.63 17.23 -1.02
N VAL A 76 17.35 16.74 -2.02
CA VAL A 76 16.71 16.19 -3.22
C VAL A 76 15.86 15.03 -2.72
N PRO A 77 14.52 15.08 -2.84
CA PRO A 77 13.72 13.91 -2.56
C PRO A 77 14.19 12.86 -3.57
N GLU A 78 14.95 11.87 -3.11
CA GLU A 78 15.20 10.68 -3.86
C GLU A 78 13.83 10.05 -4.04
N VAL A 79 13.18 10.35 -5.17
CA VAL A 79 11.91 9.73 -5.53
C VAL A 79 12.29 8.27 -5.74
N PRO A 80 11.99 7.36 -4.80
CA PRO A 80 12.27 5.97 -5.07
C PRO A 80 11.53 5.65 -6.38
N PRO A 81 12.15 4.89 -7.32
CA PRO A 81 11.43 4.46 -8.49
C PRO A 81 10.11 3.86 -8.00
N VAL A 82 9.00 4.22 -8.65
CA VAL A 82 7.69 3.64 -8.34
C VAL A 82 7.79 2.15 -8.67
N ARG A 83 8.34 1.39 -7.73
CA ARG A 83 8.37 -0.05 -7.81
C ARG A 83 6.98 -0.45 -7.42
N PHE A 84 6.21 -0.88 -8.41
CA PHE A 84 5.03 -1.70 -8.15
C PHE A 84 5.41 -2.74 -7.10
N SER A 85 4.53 -2.95 -6.12
CA SER A 85 4.73 -3.99 -5.12
C SER A 85 5.12 -5.28 -5.86
N PRO A 86 6.17 -6.01 -5.44
CA PRO A 86 6.70 -7.19 -6.15
C PRO A 86 5.70 -8.35 -6.29
N TRP A 87 4.47 -8.15 -5.84
CA TRP A 87 3.37 -9.10 -5.80
C TRP A 87 2.27 -8.79 -6.80
N VAL A 88 2.33 -7.64 -7.47
CA VAL A 88 1.52 -7.42 -8.68
C VAL A 88 2.22 -8.25 -9.76
N PRO A 89 1.60 -9.34 -10.26
CA PRO A 89 2.19 -10.12 -11.34
C PRO A 89 2.45 -9.18 -12.52
N ASP A 90 3.60 -9.36 -13.16
CA ASP A 90 3.85 -8.75 -14.45
C ASP A 90 2.72 -9.16 -15.38
N LEU A 91 2.05 -8.18 -15.98
CA LEU A 91 1.00 -8.46 -16.95
C LEU A 91 1.67 -9.04 -18.19
N ARG A 92 1.35 -10.29 -18.49
CA ARG A 92 1.91 -10.98 -19.64
C ARG A 92 1.05 -10.73 -20.85
N ALA A 93 1.70 -10.70 -22.02
CA ALA A 93 0.97 -10.72 -23.28
C ALA A 93 0.03 -11.94 -23.32
N GLY A 94 -1.25 -11.69 -23.55
CA GLY A 94 -2.32 -12.69 -23.53
C GLY A 94 -3.22 -12.64 -22.30
N ASP A 95 -2.80 -12.02 -21.18
CA ASP A 95 -3.62 -11.90 -19.98
C ASP A 95 -4.91 -11.15 -20.29
N ILE A 96 -6.03 -11.57 -19.68
CA ILE A 96 -7.30 -10.86 -19.83
C ILE A 96 -7.55 -10.04 -18.57
N VAL A 97 -7.80 -8.76 -18.77
CA VAL A 97 -8.01 -7.80 -17.70
C VAL A 97 -9.30 -7.03 -17.91
N ALA A 98 -9.94 -6.63 -16.82
CA ALA A 98 -10.97 -5.59 -16.87
C ALA A 98 -10.27 -4.22 -16.84
N THR A 99 -10.73 -3.27 -17.63
CA THR A 99 -10.11 -1.94 -17.67
C THR A 99 -11.12 -0.84 -18.02
N ARG A 100 -10.69 0.40 -17.82
CA ARG A 100 -11.35 1.62 -18.31
C ARG A 100 -10.70 2.04 -19.62
N PHE A 101 -11.49 2.63 -20.51
CA PHE A 101 -10.98 3.18 -21.77
C PHE A 101 -11.16 4.70 -21.81
N ARG A 102 -10.48 5.37 -22.75
CA ARG A 102 -10.78 6.76 -23.14
C ARG A 102 -11.73 6.76 -24.33
N ARG A 103 -12.60 7.77 -24.42
CA ARG A 103 -13.50 7.96 -25.56
C ARG A 103 -12.80 8.94 -26.50
N GLU A 104 -12.44 8.48 -27.70
CA GLU A 104 -11.73 9.32 -28.70
C GLU A 104 -12.56 10.54 -29.15
N ASP A 105 -13.89 10.49 -29.07
CA ASP A 105 -14.76 11.51 -29.69
C ASP A 105 -15.00 12.79 -28.86
N SER A 106 -14.32 12.98 -27.72
CA SER A 106 -14.52 14.17 -26.89
C SER A 106 -13.61 15.32 -27.33
N TRP A 107 -13.92 15.94 -28.47
CA TRP A 107 -13.23 17.13 -29.00
C TRP A 107 -13.50 18.43 -28.21
N TYR A 108 -14.16 18.35 -27.06
CA TYR A 108 -14.37 19.51 -26.19
C TYR A 108 -13.22 19.59 -25.18
N GLU A 109 -12.39 20.63 -25.32
CA GLU A 109 -11.17 20.94 -24.56
C GLU A 109 -11.41 21.37 -23.09
N ASP A 110 -12.60 21.15 -22.54
CA ASP A 110 -12.82 21.35 -21.10
C ASP A 110 -12.29 20.13 -20.34
N GLU A 111 -10.96 20.07 -20.20
CA GLU A 111 -10.20 19.00 -19.53
C GLU A 111 -10.71 18.69 -18.11
N GLU A 112 -11.35 19.65 -17.45
CA GLU A 112 -11.83 19.55 -16.08
C GLU A 112 -13.19 18.83 -15.97
N PHE A 113 -14.02 18.85 -17.01
CA PHE A 113 -15.36 18.21 -17.01
C PHE A 113 -15.38 16.84 -17.73
N VAL A 114 -14.33 16.52 -18.49
CA VAL A 114 -14.23 15.30 -19.30
C VAL A 114 -13.70 14.09 -18.52
N ARG A 115 -12.98 14.29 -17.40
CA ARG A 115 -12.38 13.17 -16.63
C ARG A 115 -13.41 12.25 -15.95
N GLU A 116 -14.60 12.76 -15.63
CA GLU A 116 -15.67 11.96 -14.99
C GLU A 116 -16.63 11.29 -15.97
N ARG A 117 -16.63 11.67 -17.26
CA ARG A 117 -17.29 10.88 -18.30
C ARG A 117 -16.38 9.74 -18.74
N HIS A 118 -16.22 8.77 -17.84
CA HIS A 118 -15.53 7.52 -18.13
C HIS A 118 -15.98 6.96 -19.49
N ALA A 119 -15.04 6.75 -20.41
CA ALA A 119 -15.32 5.82 -21.48
C ALA A 119 -15.52 4.44 -20.86
N GLY A 120 -16.39 3.66 -21.49
CA GLY A 120 -16.94 2.45 -20.89
C GLY A 120 -15.90 1.55 -20.23
N ARG A 121 -16.35 0.79 -19.25
CA ARG A 121 -15.58 -0.33 -18.70
C ARG A 121 -15.74 -1.52 -19.63
N GLY A 122 -14.66 -2.24 -19.90
CA GLY A 122 -14.69 -3.43 -20.74
C GLY A 122 -13.54 -4.38 -20.43
N TYR A 123 -13.51 -5.50 -21.16
CA TYR A 123 -12.41 -6.44 -21.10
C TYR A 123 -11.39 -6.13 -22.17
N ALA A 124 -10.14 -6.40 -21.86
CA ALA A 124 -9.04 -6.26 -22.79
C ALA A 124 -8.07 -7.42 -22.61
N ARG A 125 -7.42 -7.80 -23.72
CA ARG A 125 -6.26 -8.68 -23.70
C ARG A 125 -5.02 -7.82 -23.59
N VAL A 126 -4.14 -8.10 -22.65
CA VAL A 126 -2.83 -7.46 -22.56
C VAL A 126 -2.00 -7.85 -23.77
N VAL A 127 -1.44 -6.87 -24.45
CA VAL A 127 -0.48 -7.08 -25.55
C VAL A 127 0.95 -6.88 -25.02
N GLY A 128 1.13 -5.90 -24.13
CA GLY A 128 2.41 -5.65 -23.47
C GLY A 128 2.25 -4.70 -22.29
N SER A 129 3.33 -4.50 -21.53
CA SER A 129 3.38 -3.53 -20.44
C SER A 129 4.73 -2.82 -20.42
N ASP A 130 4.69 -1.50 -20.23
CA ASP A 130 5.86 -0.66 -19.98
C ASP A 130 5.81 -0.18 -18.51
N HIS A 131 6.58 -0.87 -17.66
CA HIS A 131 6.65 -0.56 -16.24
C HIS A 131 7.29 0.80 -15.95
N MET A 132 8.15 1.30 -16.84
CA MET A 132 8.82 2.59 -16.65
C MET A 132 7.87 3.76 -16.91
N ARG A 133 6.91 3.58 -17.83
CA ARG A 133 5.90 4.59 -18.17
C ARG A 133 4.57 4.42 -17.44
N GLU A 134 4.43 3.36 -16.64
CA GLU A 134 3.17 2.97 -16.00
C GLU A 134 2.02 2.77 -17.01
N ILE A 135 2.34 2.29 -18.21
CA ILE A 135 1.38 2.07 -19.29
C ILE A 135 1.25 0.57 -19.56
N VAL A 136 0.03 0.12 -19.81
CA VAL A 136 -0.28 -1.21 -20.30
C VAL A 136 -0.88 -1.08 -21.70
N ILE A 137 -0.32 -1.81 -22.65
CA ILE A 137 -0.85 -1.89 -24.01
C ILE A 137 -1.87 -3.01 -24.01
N VAL A 138 -3.13 -2.68 -24.29
CA VAL A 138 -4.22 -3.64 -24.28
C VAL A 138 -5.01 -3.60 -25.58
N GLN A 139 -5.59 -4.75 -25.94
CA GLN A 139 -6.51 -4.90 -27.06
C GLN A 139 -7.92 -5.14 -26.51
N PRO A 140 -8.86 -4.19 -26.67
CA PRO A 140 -10.23 -4.35 -26.20
C PRO A 140 -10.91 -5.55 -26.83
N LEU A 141 -11.59 -6.34 -26.01
CA LEU A 141 -12.29 -7.56 -26.42
C LEU A 141 -13.79 -7.28 -26.52
N TYR A 142 -14.39 -7.71 -27.64
CA TYR A 142 -15.83 -7.67 -27.81
C TYR A 142 -16.53 -8.65 -26.86
N GLU A 143 -15.98 -9.86 -26.75
CA GLU A 143 -16.41 -10.91 -25.84
C GLU A 143 -15.18 -11.55 -25.21
N VAL A 144 -15.29 -11.95 -23.94
CA VAL A 144 -14.22 -12.69 -23.26
C VAL A 144 -14.23 -14.12 -23.82
N PRO A 145 -13.08 -14.69 -24.23
CA PRO A 145 -12.99 -16.07 -24.69
C PRO A 145 -13.64 -17.05 -23.69
N ARG A 146 -14.51 -17.93 -24.19
CA ARG A 146 -15.26 -18.88 -23.36
C ARG A 146 -14.37 -19.86 -22.62
N GLU A 147 -13.28 -20.30 -23.25
CA GLU A 147 -12.28 -21.18 -22.63
C GLU A 147 -11.66 -20.51 -21.41
N TRP A 148 -11.26 -19.25 -21.55
CA TRP A 148 -10.74 -18.47 -20.45
C TRP A 148 -11.76 -18.30 -19.32
N LEU A 149 -13.04 -18.05 -19.64
CA LEU A 149 -14.11 -18.00 -18.64
C LEU A 149 -14.34 -19.34 -17.94
N LYS A 150 -14.14 -20.47 -18.63
CA LYS A 150 -14.28 -21.81 -18.04
C LYS A 150 -13.15 -22.09 -17.05
N GLU A 151 -11.93 -21.68 -17.38
CA GLU A 151 -10.75 -21.85 -16.52
C GLU A 151 -10.75 -20.89 -15.33
N ASN A 152 -11.29 -19.68 -15.50
CA ASN A 152 -11.20 -18.60 -14.51
C ASN A 152 -12.56 -18.24 -13.87
N GLY A 153 -13.66 -18.92 -14.22
CA GLY A 153 -15.01 -18.51 -13.83
C GLY A 153 -15.26 -18.41 -12.32
N HIS A 154 -14.52 -19.18 -11.52
CA HIS A 154 -14.59 -19.12 -10.06
C HIS A 154 -13.96 -17.85 -9.49
N ASP A 155 -12.81 -17.42 -10.00
CA ASP A 155 -12.08 -16.22 -9.55
C ASP A 155 -12.79 -14.93 -9.94
N TRP A 156 -13.49 -14.93 -11.08
CA TRP A 156 -14.06 -13.70 -11.63
C TRP A 156 -15.51 -13.42 -11.22
N SER A 157 -16.14 -14.33 -10.46
CA SER A 157 -17.43 -14.06 -9.79
C SER A 157 -17.34 -12.90 -8.79
N ALA A 158 -16.13 -12.60 -8.30
CA ALA A 158 -15.84 -11.46 -7.43
C ALA A 158 -15.52 -10.16 -8.19
N VAL A 159 -15.29 -10.25 -9.50
CA VAL A 159 -15.19 -9.08 -10.35
C VAL A 159 -16.60 -8.59 -10.56
N GLU A 160 -16.94 -7.47 -9.92
CA GLU A 160 -18.12 -6.68 -10.24
C GLU A 160 -18.02 -6.38 -11.73
N TRP A 161 -18.71 -7.19 -12.51
CA TRP A 161 -19.02 -6.91 -13.89
C TRP A 161 -19.44 -5.45 -13.94
N PRO A 162 -18.92 -4.62 -14.85
CA PRO A 162 -19.59 -3.38 -15.13
C PRO A 162 -21.02 -3.77 -15.42
N SER A 163 -21.92 -3.36 -14.51
CA SER A 163 -23.32 -3.74 -14.57
C SER A 163 -23.79 -3.46 -15.98
N GLU A 164 -24.72 -4.26 -16.51
CA GLU A 164 -25.22 -4.05 -17.87
C GLU A 164 -25.70 -2.59 -18.09
N LYS A 165 -26.10 -1.93 -16.99
CA LYS A 165 -26.49 -0.52 -16.91
C LYS A 165 -25.33 0.49 -16.99
N THR A 166 -24.10 0.12 -16.63
CA THR A 166 -22.90 0.95 -16.70
C THR A 166 -21.98 0.60 -17.87
N ARG A 167 -22.31 -0.44 -18.64
CA ARG A 167 -21.68 -0.72 -19.93
C ARG A 167 -22.12 0.32 -20.94
N VAL A 168 -21.30 1.35 -21.12
CA VAL A 168 -21.36 2.14 -22.35
C VAL A 168 -20.72 1.27 -23.44
N PRO A 169 -21.48 0.80 -24.44
CA PRO A 169 -20.92 -0.04 -25.49
C PRO A 169 -19.83 0.75 -26.21
N LEU A 170 -18.62 0.18 -26.26
CA LEU A 170 -17.53 0.77 -27.04
C LEU A 170 -17.90 0.70 -28.53
N PRO A 171 -17.52 1.71 -29.34
CA PRO A 171 -17.72 1.68 -30.78
C PRO A 171 -17.11 0.41 -31.38
N LYS A 172 -17.74 -0.15 -32.43
CA LYS A 172 -17.21 -1.37 -33.08
C LYS A 172 -15.78 -1.19 -33.61
N SER A 173 -15.41 0.03 -34.00
CA SER A 173 -14.07 0.41 -34.44
C SER A 173 -13.00 0.35 -33.34
N PHE A 174 -13.41 0.30 -32.07
CA PHE A 174 -12.53 0.29 -30.92
C PHE A 174 -11.97 -1.11 -30.63
N TYR A 175 -12.72 -2.16 -30.98
CA TYR A 175 -12.29 -3.54 -30.77
C TYR A 175 -11.18 -3.94 -31.76
N GLY A 176 -10.20 -4.69 -31.27
CA GLY A 176 -9.08 -5.17 -32.07
C GLY A 176 -7.94 -4.17 -32.28
N ARG A 177 -8.11 -2.89 -31.91
CA ARG A 177 -7.02 -1.91 -31.87
C ARG A 177 -6.28 -1.97 -30.55
N GLU A 178 -4.97 -1.80 -30.59
CA GLU A 178 -4.18 -1.63 -29.38
C GLU A 178 -4.43 -0.25 -28.77
N GLN A 179 -4.43 -0.19 -27.44
CA GLN A 179 -4.69 0.99 -26.64
C GLN A 179 -3.68 1.07 -25.50
N ASP A 180 -3.02 2.21 -25.41
CA ASP A 180 -2.17 2.55 -24.28
C ASP A 180 -3.07 3.05 -23.16
N ILE A 181 -3.16 2.28 -22.08
CA ILE A 181 -3.93 2.66 -20.90
C ILE A 181 -2.99 2.81 -19.69
N PRO A 182 -3.26 3.77 -18.80
CA PRO A 182 -2.55 3.85 -17.53
C PRO A 182 -2.73 2.55 -16.73
N ARG A 183 -1.69 2.09 -16.05
CA ARG A 183 -1.71 0.82 -15.31
C ARG A 183 -2.75 0.82 -14.19
N GLU A 184 -3.03 1.97 -13.59
CA GLU A 184 -4.05 2.14 -12.55
C GLU A 184 -5.49 2.06 -13.09
N TRP A 185 -5.68 2.07 -14.41
CA TRP A 185 -6.98 1.85 -15.04
C TRP A 185 -7.30 0.36 -15.24
N VAL A 186 -6.26 -0.47 -15.22
CA VAL A 186 -6.41 -1.91 -15.22
C VAL A 186 -6.94 -2.33 -13.86
N ASP A 187 -8.14 -2.91 -13.85
CA ASP A 187 -8.68 -3.57 -12.68
C ASP A 187 -7.92 -4.90 -12.51
N LEU A 188 -6.77 -4.78 -11.85
CA LEU A 188 -5.92 -5.87 -11.41
C LEU A 188 -6.58 -6.59 -10.24
N ARG A 189 -7.83 -7.03 -10.38
CA ARG A 189 -8.34 -8.12 -9.54
C ARG A 189 -7.51 -9.34 -9.91
N LEU A 190 -6.42 -9.45 -9.18
CA LEU A 190 -5.35 -10.38 -9.44
C LEU A 190 -5.95 -11.80 -9.49
N PRO A 191 -5.52 -12.66 -10.42
CA PRO A 191 -5.74 -14.09 -10.26
C PRO A 191 -5.28 -14.47 -8.86
N TYR A 192 -5.95 -15.47 -8.26
CA TYR A 192 -5.65 -15.93 -6.91
C TYR A 192 -4.12 -15.95 -6.70
N PRO A 193 -3.59 -15.20 -5.71
CA PRO A 193 -2.15 -15.07 -5.55
C PRO A 193 -1.55 -16.48 -5.44
N SER A 194 -0.58 -16.77 -6.30
CA SER A 194 0.08 -18.08 -6.32
C SER A 194 0.82 -18.36 -5.02
N ALA A 195 1.24 -17.29 -4.34
CA ALA A 195 1.84 -17.36 -3.03
C ALA A 195 0.81 -17.52 -1.90
N PRO A 196 1.21 -18.14 -0.77
CA PRO A 196 0.35 -18.24 0.40
C PRO A 196 -0.10 -16.85 0.86
N LEU A 197 -1.42 -16.70 1.07
CA LEU A 197 -2.03 -15.44 1.54
C LEU A 197 -1.41 -14.93 2.86
N ASP A 198 -0.89 -15.84 3.66
CA ASP A 198 -0.28 -15.57 4.96
C ASP A 198 1.13 -14.94 4.84
N GLU A 199 1.71 -14.91 3.63
CA GLU A 199 3.04 -14.35 3.34
C GLU A 199 2.97 -13.03 2.57
N LEU A 200 1.81 -12.67 2.02
CA LEU A 200 1.64 -11.44 1.24
C LEU A 200 2.03 -10.20 2.05
N PRO A 201 2.77 -9.21 1.51
CA PRO A 201 3.18 -8.04 2.27
C PRO A 201 1.98 -7.21 2.71
N LEU A 202 2.16 -6.37 3.73
CA LEU A 202 1.08 -5.53 4.26
C LEU A 202 0.95 -4.23 3.45
N THR A 203 0.67 -4.37 2.16
CA THR A 203 0.47 -3.29 1.18
C THR A 203 -0.99 -3.23 0.71
N GLU A 204 -1.41 -2.11 0.11
CA GLU A 204 -2.79 -1.93 -0.39
C GLU A 204 -3.12 -2.98 -1.47
N GLU A 205 -2.15 -3.36 -2.30
CA GLU A 205 -2.32 -4.35 -3.37
C GLU A 205 -2.59 -5.74 -2.80
N SER A 206 -1.85 -6.14 -1.76
CA SER A 206 -2.07 -7.41 -1.08
C SER A 206 -3.41 -7.45 -0.37
N TYR A 207 -3.81 -6.32 0.22
CA TYR A 207 -5.16 -6.15 0.75
C TYR A 207 -6.21 -6.37 -0.37
N ARG A 208 -6.06 -5.73 -1.54
CA ARG A 208 -6.98 -5.90 -2.68
C ARG A 208 -7.04 -7.34 -3.17
N ALA A 209 -5.91 -8.05 -3.19
CA ALA A 209 -5.86 -9.48 -3.52
C ALA A 209 -6.72 -10.31 -2.55
N ILE A 210 -6.70 -9.98 -1.26
CA ILE A 210 -7.48 -10.69 -0.24
C ILE A 210 -8.96 -10.28 -0.28
N VAL A 211 -9.27 -9.02 -0.59
CA VAL A 211 -10.64 -8.56 -0.87
C VAL A 211 -11.25 -9.32 -2.04
N ALA A 212 -10.46 -9.59 -3.09
CA ALA A 212 -10.94 -10.30 -4.27
C ALA A 212 -11.44 -11.72 -3.92
N LEU A 213 -10.92 -12.33 -2.86
CA LEU A 213 -11.38 -13.64 -2.38
C LEU A 213 -12.77 -13.61 -1.73
N ARG A 214 -13.29 -12.43 -1.40
CA ARG A 214 -14.57 -12.26 -0.69
C ARG A 214 -14.74 -13.20 0.50
N SER A 215 -13.66 -13.36 1.28
CA SER A 215 -13.59 -14.32 2.37
C SER A 215 -13.25 -13.61 3.68
N THR A 216 -14.26 -13.45 4.53
CA THR A 216 -14.11 -12.86 5.87
C THR A 216 -13.02 -13.56 6.70
N PRO A 217 -12.91 -14.91 6.75
CA PRO A 217 -11.83 -15.57 7.47
C PRO A 217 -10.43 -15.22 6.96
N LYS A 218 -10.23 -15.13 5.65
CA LYS A 218 -8.93 -14.74 5.05
C LYS A 218 -8.61 -13.28 5.32
N MET A 219 -9.60 -12.39 5.20
CA MET A 219 -9.44 -10.97 5.57
C MET A 219 -9.12 -10.81 7.06
N ALA A 220 -9.72 -11.61 7.94
CA ALA A 220 -9.39 -11.59 9.37
C ALA A 220 -7.95 -12.02 9.64
N SER A 221 -7.44 -13.06 8.96
CA SER A 221 -6.02 -13.44 9.05
C SER A 221 -5.10 -12.31 8.59
N PHE A 222 -5.44 -11.62 7.51
CA PHE A 222 -4.68 -10.47 7.05
C PHE A 222 -4.69 -9.32 8.05
N ILE A 223 -5.86 -8.94 8.57
CA ILE A 223 -5.99 -7.89 9.59
C ILE A 223 -5.23 -8.26 10.86
N HIS A 224 -5.20 -9.53 11.25
CA HIS A 224 -4.37 -9.99 12.36
C HIS A 224 -2.89 -9.67 12.15
N ARG A 225 -2.38 -9.87 10.93
CA ARG A 225 -0.99 -9.49 10.58
C ARG A 225 -0.80 -7.97 10.59
N VAL A 226 -1.78 -7.21 10.09
CA VAL A 226 -1.78 -5.73 10.18
C VAL A 226 -1.70 -5.28 11.65
N VAL A 227 -2.45 -5.91 12.55
CA VAL A 227 -2.41 -5.61 14.00
C VAL A 227 -1.03 -5.87 14.60
N SER A 228 -0.37 -6.95 14.20
CA SER A 228 0.99 -7.25 14.67
C SER A 228 2.04 -6.26 14.14
N ASP A 229 1.88 -5.76 12.91
CA ASP A 229 2.78 -4.79 12.28
C ASP A 229 2.55 -3.34 12.72
N LEU A 230 1.31 -2.99 13.11
CA LEU A 230 0.92 -1.63 13.45
C LEU A 230 1.70 -1.12 14.66
N GLU A 231 2.24 0.08 14.52
CA GLU A 231 2.88 0.82 15.61
C GLU A 231 1.92 1.88 16.15
N VAL A 232 1.60 1.81 17.45
CA VAL A 232 0.73 2.76 18.13
C VAL A 232 1.46 3.25 19.37
N ASN A 233 1.65 4.57 19.48
CA ASN A 233 2.37 5.21 20.59
C ASN A 233 3.80 4.69 20.80
N GLY A 234 4.53 4.39 19.72
CA GLY A 234 5.91 3.86 19.80
C GLY A 234 5.98 2.38 20.18
N VAL A 235 4.84 1.70 20.27
CA VAL A 235 4.77 0.26 20.52
C VAL A 235 4.33 -0.45 19.25
N ARG A 236 5.21 -1.30 18.73
CA ARG A 236 4.91 -2.28 17.68
C ARG A 236 4.60 -3.62 18.35
N ALA A 237 3.73 -4.44 17.74
CA ALA A 237 3.22 -5.73 18.23
C ALA A 237 1.86 -5.68 18.96
N GLY A 238 0.81 -5.29 18.23
CA GLY A 238 -0.56 -5.56 18.65
C GLY A 238 -0.88 -7.07 18.71
N ARG A 239 -1.76 -7.46 19.63
CA ARG A 239 -2.32 -8.81 19.74
C ARG A 239 -3.84 -8.76 19.69
N VAL A 240 -4.43 -9.71 18.97
CA VAL A 240 -5.88 -9.89 18.92
C VAL A 240 -6.31 -10.70 20.15
N LEU A 241 -7.21 -10.14 20.96
CA LEU A 241 -7.79 -10.76 22.15
C LEU A 241 -9.13 -11.45 21.85
N ASP A 242 -9.94 -10.87 20.95
CA ASP A 242 -11.23 -11.42 20.57
C ASP A 242 -11.31 -11.71 19.07
N ARG A 243 -11.27 -13.00 18.73
CA ARG A 243 -11.39 -13.48 17.35
C ARG A 243 -12.78 -13.22 16.76
N ARG A 244 -13.84 -13.22 17.58
CA ARG A 244 -15.22 -12.97 17.09
C ARG A 244 -15.39 -11.50 16.71
N GLY A 245 -14.95 -10.58 17.55
CA GLY A 245 -14.89 -9.15 17.24
C GLY A 245 -14.09 -8.88 15.95
N LEU A 246 -12.93 -9.51 15.80
CA LEU A 246 -12.12 -9.39 14.58
C LEU A 246 -12.85 -9.90 13.32
N LEU A 247 -13.55 -11.03 13.39
CA LEU A 247 -14.33 -11.54 12.25
C LEU A 247 -15.47 -10.58 11.89
N GLY A 248 -16.17 -10.03 12.88
CA GLY A 248 -17.21 -9.02 12.67
C GLY A 248 -16.67 -7.75 12.01
N PHE A 249 -15.47 -7.32 12.40
CA PHE A 249 -14.75 -6.21 11.78
C PHE A 249 -14.33 -6.54 10.34
N ALA A 250 -13.67 -7.67 10.14
CA ALA A 250 -13.14 -8.12 8.84
C ALA A 250 -14.22 -8.21 7.76
N ARG A 251 -15.46 -8.54 8.13
CA ARG A 251 -16.61 -8.59 7.21
C ARG A 251 -16.79 -7.29 6.43
N TRP A 252 -16.55 -6.13 7.06
CA TRP A 252 -16.67 -4.79 6.44
C TRP A 252 -15.55 -4.42 5.48
N PHE A 253 -14.49 -5.23 5.43
CA PHE A 253 -13.32 -5.03 4.58
C PHE A 253 -13.15 -6.16 3.56
N SER A 254 -13.71 -7.34 3.82
CA SER A 254 -13.56 -8.54 3.00
C SER A 254 -14.17 -8.46 1.60
N GLY A 255 -15.03 -7.48 1.32
CA GLY A 255 -15.87 -7.46 0.13
C GLY A 255 -17.19 -8.23 0.26
N GLU A 256 -17.45 -8.93 1.38
CA GLU A 256 -18.76 -9.56 1.64
C GLU A 256 -19.83 -8.53 2.03
N ALA A 257 -19.49 -7.53 2.84
CA ALA A 257 -20.41 -6.44 3.21
C ALA A 257 -20.06 -5.11 2.55
N ASN A 258 -18.76 -4.80 2.46
CA ASN A 258 -18.26 -3.59 1.80
C ASN A 258 -16.79 -3.79 1.39
N VAL A 259 -16.27 -2.92 0.53
CA VAL A 259 -14.86 -2.84 0.15
C VAL A 259 -14.32 -1.47 0.58
N GLN A 260 -13.32 -1.47 1.46
CA GLN A 260 -12.64 -0.24 1.91
C GLN A 260 -11.16 -0.27 1.51
N SER A 261 -10.28 0.43 2.21
CA SER A 261 -8.82 0.44 1.98
C SER A 261 -8.03 -0.07 3.18
N LEU A 262 -6.77 -0.47 2.97
CA LEU A 262 -5.85 -0.84 4.05
C LEU A 262 -5.57 0.36 4.98
N ALA A 263 -5.48 1.56 4.41
CA ALA A 263 -5.32 2.79 5.19
C ALA A 263 -6.47 2.98 6.19
N GLN A 264 -7.69 2.64 5.79
CA GLN A 264 -8.84 2.65 6.70
C GLN A 264 -8.69 1.65 7.83
N ILE A 265 -8.29 0.41 7.52
CA ILE A 265 -8.04 -0.64 8.54
C ILE A 265 -7.06 -0.10 9.59
N ARG A 266 -5.90 0.41 9.15
CA ARG A 266 -4.88 0.96 10.04
C ARG A 266 -5.39 2.11 10.91
N ARG A 267 -6.31 2.93 10.39
CA ARG A 267 -6.91 4.05 11.12
C ARG A 267 -7.91 3.60 12.18
N GLU A 268 -8.71 2.57 11.91
CA GLU A 268 -9.77 2.13 12.81
C GLU A 268 -9.28 1.17 13.91
N LEU A 269 -8.25 0.37 13.63
CA LEU A 269 -7.73 -0.64 14.56
C LEU A 269 -7.35 -0.09 15.95
N PRO A 270 -6.70 1.09 16.10
CA PRO A 270 -6.42 1.64 17.43
C PRO A 270 -7.68 1.89 18.27
N GLY A 271 -8.78 2.30 17.65
CA GLY A 271 -10.06 2.49 18.34
C GLY A 271 -10.64 1.20 18.92
N LYS A 272 -10.28 0.04 18.34
CA LYS A 272 -10.74 -1.28 18.78
C LYS A 272 -10.07 -1.78 20.06
N GLN A 273 -9.08 -1.06 20.57
CA GLN A 273 -8.52 -1.30 21.91
C GLN A 273 -9.54 -0.99 23.01
N ALA A 274 -10.36 0.06 22.86
CA ALA A 274 -11.40 0.41 23.83
C ALA A 274 -12.50 -0.67 23.91
N GLU A 275 -12.76 -1.35 22.80
CA GLU A 275 -13.70 -2.48 22.68
C GLU A 275 -13.09 -3.82 23.16
N ARG A 276 -11.82 -3.82 23.61
CA ARG A 276 -11.07 -5.00 24.08
C ARG A 276 -10.86 -6.09 23.03
N TRP A 277 -10.90 -5.74 21.75
CA TRP A 277 -10.64 -6.69 20.66
C TRP A 277 -9.15 -6.91 20.45
N ILE A 278 -8.37 -5.85 20.63
CA ILE A 278 -6.94 -5.80 20.37
C ILE A 278 -6.28 -5.14 21.57
N THR A 279 -5.06 -5.55 21.87
CA THR A 279 -4.20 -4.86 22.84
C THR A 279 -2.84 -4.60 22.22
N PHE A 280 -2.28 -3.41 22.48
CA PHE A 280 -0.92 -3.07 22.16
C PHE A 280 -0.13 -3.19 23.44
N VAL A 281 0.53 -4.34 23.62
CA VAL A 281 1.34 -4.59 24.80
C VAL A 281 2.72 -4.02 24.50
N PRO A 282 3.23 -3.05 25.27
CA PRO A 282 4.61 -2.62 25.14
C PRO A 282 5.53 -3.84 25.27
N PRO A 283 6.61 -3.93 24.47
CA PRO A 283 7.56 -5.03 24.60
C PRO A 283 7.95 -5.15 26.07
N VAL A 284 7.84 -6.37 26.62
CA VAL A 284 8.27 -6.63 27.99
C VAL A 284 9.70 -6.14 28.08
N PRO A 285 10.02 -5.17 28.97
CA PRO A 285 11.38 -4.69 29.10
C PRO A 285 12.28 -5.92 29.29
N PRO A 286 13.43 -5.99 28.61
CA PRO A 286 14.30 -7.16 28.68
C PRO A 286 14.48 -7.49 30.15
N ARG A 287 14.03 -8.69 30.53
CA ARG A 287 14.16 -9.14 31.91
C ARG A 287 15.66 -8.99 32.23
N PRO A 288 16.04 -8.33 33.34
CA PRO A 288 17.45 -8.21 33.70
C PRO A 288 18.05 -9.58 33.56
N VAL A 289 19.04 -9.73 32.66
CA VAL A 289 19.71 -11.01 32.48
C VAL A 289 20.23 -11.35 33.86
N PRO A 290 19.76 -12.45 34.50
CA PRO A 290 20.28 -12.81 35.80
C PRO A 290 21.80 -12.86 35.64
N PRO A 291 22.56 -12.30 36.59
CA PRO A 291 24.01 -12.25 36.49
C PRO A 291 24.49 -13.65 36.12
N ASP A 292 25.36 -13.74 35.10
CA ASP A 292 25.87 -15.02 34.65
C ASP A 292 26.28 -15.83 35.88
N PRO A 293 25.85 -17.11 35.98
CA PRO A 293 26.31 -17.94 37.08
C PRO A 293 27.84 -17.84 37.11
N PRO A 294 28.45 -17.64 38.29
CA PRO A 294 29.87 -17.38 38.39
C PRO A 294 30.60 -18.41 37.56
N ARG A 295 31.35 -17.94 36.55
CA ARG A 295 32.07 -18.81 35.62
C ARG A 295 32.82 -19.84 36.49
N PRO A 296 32.61 -21.15 36.28
CA PRO A 296 33.26 -22.16 37.09
C PRO A 296 34.76 -21.85 37.10
N ALA A 297 35.32 -21.80 38.31
CA ALA A 297 36.72 -21.44 38.49
C ALA A 297 37.56 -22.26 37.52
N PRO A 298 38.49 -21.64 36.78
CA PRO A 298 39.36 -22.38 35.87
C PRO A 298 39.95 -23.56 36.66
N PRO A 299 39.98 -24.77 36.09
CA PRO A 299 40.56 -25.91 36.76
C PRO A 299 41.95 -25.50 37.24
N ARG A 300 42.20 -25.64 38.55
CA ARG A 300 43.54 -25.37 39.11
C ARG A 300 44.52 -26.10 38.21
N PRO A 301 45.54 -25.42 37.67
CA PRO A 301 46.55 -26.08 36.87
C PRO A 301 47.11 -27.21 37.72
N THR A 302 46.75 -28.44 37.36
CA THR A 302 47.43 -29.62 37.86
C THR A 302 48.87 -29.40 37.42
N ARG A 303 49.74 -29.18 38.40
CA ARG A 303 51.19 -29.02 38.21
C ARG A 303 51.70 -30.33 37.61
N SER A 304 51.58 -30.43 36.29
CA SER A 304 52.10 -31.54 35.52
C SER A 304 53.62 -31.40 35.57
N LEU A 305 54.23 -32.24 36.39
CA LEU A 305 55.65 -32.55 36.33
C LEU A 305 55.91 -33.32 35.03
N ALA A 306 55.84 -32.61 33.90
CA ALA A 306 56.19 -33.16 32.60
C ALA A 306 57.32 -32.32 32.01
N ASN A 307 58.52 -32.86 32.21
CA ASN A 307 59.75 -32.72 31.44
C ASN A 307 59.81 -31.61 30.39
N GLU A 308 60.71 -30.68 30.71
CA GLU A 308 61.56 -29.92 29.81
C GLU A 308 62.09 -30.81 28.67
N VAL A 309 61.43 -30.78 27.50
CA VAL A 309 61.98 -31.27 26.24
C VAL A 309 62.27 -30.04 25.38
N VAL A 310 63.54 -29.68 25.39
CA VAL A 310 64.21 -28.84 24.41
C VAL A 310 64.02 -29.47 23.02
N GLY A 311 63.48 -28.73 22.05
CA GLY A 311 63.35 -29.27 20.69
C GLY A 311 62.73 -28.35 19.65
N SER A 312 63.61 -27.69 18.91
CA SER A 312 63.54 -27.31 17.48
C SER A 312 62.41 -26.39 16.98
N GLU A 313 62.80 -25.13 16.89
CA GLU A 313 62.74 -24.28 15.69
C GLU A 313 62.73 -25.06 14.36
N VAL A 314 61.61 -25.00 13.60
CA VAL A 314 61.59 -25.26 12.15
C VAL A 314 60.57 -24.33 11.47
N ASP A 315 61.13 -23.50 10.59
CA ASP A 315 60.63 -22.92 9.33
C ASP A 315 59.13 -22.75 9.03
N LYS A 316 58.81 -21.49 8.71
CA LYS A 316 58.20 -21.01 7.45
C LYS A 316 57.22 -21.95 6.72
N GLN A 317 55.99 -21.46 6.54
CA GLN A 317 55.50 -21.25 5.16
C GLN A 317 54.38 -20.23 5.10
N VAL A 318 54.71 -19.14 4.39
CA VAL A 318 53.81 -18.21 3.74
C VAL A 318 53.03 -18.99 2.69
N ILE A 319 51.69 -18.98 2.77
CA ILE A 319 50.82 -19.29 1.62
C ILE A 319 49.99 -18.03 1.36
N LEU A 320 50.49 -17.26 0.41
CA LEU A 320 49.71 -16.38 -0.44
C LEU A 320 49.07 -17.26 -1.51
N ASP A 321 47.76 -17.14 -1.71
CA ASP A 321 47.11 -17.35 -3.01
C ASP A 321 45.85 -16.48 -3.03
N VAL A 322 45.76 -15.41 -3.84
CA VAL A 322 45.70 -15.33 -5.32
C VAL A 322 44.24 -15.37 -5.80
N THR A 323 43.74 -14.16 -6.07
CA THR A 323 42.96 -13.69 -7.23
C THR A 323 42.22 -14.67 -8.14
N GLY A 324 41.04 -14.21 -8.57
CA GLY A 324 40.45 -14.47 -9.90
C GLY A 324 38.95 -14.78 -9.77
N ALA A 325 38.05 -14.43 -10.68
CA ALA A 325 37.99 -13.63 -11.91
C ALA A 325 36.46 -13.54 -12.20
N SER A 326 35.90 -12.39 -12.59
CA SER A 326 35.69 -11.93 -13.98
C SER A 326 34.79 -12.81 -14.86
N ALA A 327 34.00 -12.11 -15.70
CA ALA A 327 33.17 -12.53 -16.84
C ALA A 327 31.77 -13.07 -16.47
N GLN A 328 30.69 -12.68 -17.16
CA GLN A 328 30.57 -12.15 -18.53
C GLN A 328 29.28 -11.35 -18.68
#